data_AF-A0A2V9XJL2-F1
#
_entry.id   AF-A0A2V9XJL2-F1
#
_cell.length_a   1.000
_cell.length_b   1.000
_cell.length_c   1.000
_cell.angle_alpha   90.00
_cell.angle_beta   90.00
_cell.angle_gamma   90.00
#
_symmetry.space_group_name_H-M   'P 1'
#
loop_
_entity.id
_entity.type
_entity.pdbx_description
1 polymer ?
#
loop_
_entity_poly.entity_id
_entity_poly.type
_entity_poly.pdbx_seq_one_letter_code
_entity_poly.pdbx_strand_id
1 'polypeptide(L)'
;MSDLRPRVGVENRLPEFIEEAIRQEPVPADLLAVLRRTSQAGAEHLADRFFRCMRRDECNRMIELVKELGSPVLLQLREILRTGQPRQASGGVGLISRLDVGTLLELLPVRLPEWNRFYHDIVVRQIAYGNAADRGRTLLELAEVLDALVLPEAVDEIGMSGDLTAVPPLIAMARPGDAVSRSPYIQLKAIESLGRLKDAEAVNTLREILEAKKTFGWVYHRELRIAAAQALSKTDPRYSAQVMHDSGLESAELAIAPLDLAPACPWVRQRRYERMVLSKTVSGTIGSSWGKSKIMIRELSLGGGMGTKEDNLRIGSEADLEISLGMRSKIRAHVLLRRARVNEVGFEIVNTDLESRYKLRRLLAEALNAAPQNKGHEWGGERKV
;
A
#
# COMPACT_ATOMS: atom_id res chain seq x y z
N MET A 1 -26.65 10.45 -42.85
CA MET A 1 -26.78 10.89 -41.44
C MET A 1 -27.71 9.95 -40.69
N SER A 2 -27.31 8.69 -40.52
CA SER A 2 -28.20 7.65 -39.99
C SER A 2 -27.36 6.47 -39.49
N ASP A 3 -26.93 6.50 -38.22
CA ASP A 3 -26.93 5.32 -37.32
C ASP A 3 -26.47 5.60 -35.86
N LEU A 4 -26.61 6.83 -35.36
CA LEU A 4 -26.07 7.19 -34.04
C LEU A 4 -26.96 6.73 -32.86
N ARG A 5 -28.26 6.48 -33.09
CA ARG A 5 -29.21 6.20 -31.99
C ARG A 5 -29.13 4.78 -31.39
N PRO A 6 -28.89 3.68 -32.16
CA PRO A 6 -28.76 2.35 -31.57
C PRO A 6 -27.46 2.18 -30.77
N ARG A 7 -26.36 2.79 -31.23
CA ARG A 7 -25.03 2.70 -30.59
C ARG A 7 -25.00 3.36 -29.21
N VAL A 8 -25.58 4.56 -29.09
CA VAL A 8 -25.65 5.30 -27.81
C VAL A 8 -26.42 4.51 -26.74
N GLY A 9 -27.46 3.76 -27.13
CA GLY A 9 -28.22 2.91 -26.20
C GLY A 9 -27.42 1.70 -25.68
N VAL A 10 -26.49 1.17 -26.47
CA VAL A 10 -25.63 0.04 -26.08
C VAL A 10 -24.48 0.53 -25.21
N GLU A 11 -23.85 1.66 -25.54
CA GLU A 11 -22.74 2.24 -24.76
C GLU A 11 -23.17 2.59 -23.33
N ASN A 12 -24.35 3.18 -23.15
CA ASN A 12 -24.90 3.48 -21.83
C ASN A 12 -25.16 2.23 -20.97
N ARG A 13 -25.24 1.04 -21.59
CA ARG A 13 -25.51 -0.24 -20.93
C ARG A 13 -24.25 -1.11 -20.73
N LEU A 14 -23.08 -0.60 -21.11
CA LEU A 14 -21.82 -1.33 -20.97
C LEU A 14 -21.50 -1.73 -19.52
N PRO A 15 -21.72 -0.88 -18.50
CA PRO A 15 -21.52 -1.29 -17.11
C PRO A 15 -22.31 -2.55 -16.74
N GLU A 16 -23.58 -2.64 -17.16
CA GLU A 16 -24.45 -3.79 -16.90
C GLU A 16 -23.98 -5.04 -17.65
N PHE A 17 -23.55 -4.90 -18.90
CA PHE A 17 -23.01 -6.01 -19.68
C PHE A 17 -21.69 -6.54 -19.10
N ILE A 18 -20.84 -5.66 -18.57
CA ILE A 18 -19.60 -6.06 -17.88
C ILE A 18 -19.94 -6.82 -16.59
N GLU A 19 -20.90 -6.31 -15.79
CA GLU A 19 -21.37 -7.01 -14.58
C GLU A 19 -21.94 -8.40 -14.88
N GLU A 20 -22.73 -8.52 -15.94
CA GLU A 20 -23.27 -9.80 -16.39
C GLU A 20 -22.15 -10.76 -16.80
N ALA A 21 -21.17 -10.29 -17.57
CA ALA A 21 -20.05 -11.10 -18.04
C ALA A 21 -19.16 -11.62 -16.89
N ILE A 22 -18.92 -10.82 -15.86
CA ILE A 22 -18.13 -11.23 -14.69
C ILE A 22 -18.83 -12.34 -13.90
N ARG A 23 -20.18 -12.34 -13.84
CA ARG A 23 -20.97 -13.30 -13.05
C ARG A 23 -21.20 -14.64 -13.73
N GLN A 24 -21.01 -14.72 -15.05
CA GLN A 24 -21.29 -15.93 -15.83
C GLN A 24 -20.00 -16.61 -16.23
N GLU A 25 -19.91 -17.92 -16.03
CA GLU A 25 -18.78 -18.75 -16.46
C GLU A 25 -19.31 -20.02 -17.15
N PRO A 26 -19.11 -20.17 -18.49
CA PRO A 26 -18.42 -19.26 -19.42
C PRO A 26 -19.23 -17.98 -19.74
N VAL A 27 -18.57 -16.95 -20.28
CA VAL A 27 -19.26 -15.74 -20.78
C VAL A 27 -20.03 -16.10 -22.06
N PRO A 28 -21.31 -15.71 -22.22
CA PRO A 28 -22.05 -15.96 -23.44
C PRO A 28 -21.39 -15.33 -24.68
N ALA A 29 -21.35 -16.07 -25.78
CA ALA A 29 -20.73 -15.62 -27.02
C ALA A 29 -21.35 -14.32 -27.57
N ASP A 30 -22.67 -14.17 -27.44
CA ASP A 30 -23.38 -12.96 -27.88
C ASP A 30 -22.99 -11.73 -27.04
N LEU A 31 -22.81 -11.91 -25.73
CA LEU A 31 -22.37 -10.84 -24.83
C LEU A 31 -20.93 -10.41 -25.16
N LEU A 32 -20.04 -11.37 -25.42
CA LEU A 32 -18.68 -11.08 -25.90
C LEU A 32 -18.71 -10.35 -27.25
N ALA A 33 -19.60 -10.73 -28.17
CA ALA A 33 -19.73 -10.08 -29.47
C ALA A 33 -20.18 -8.61 -29.33
N VAL A 34 -21.10 -8.32 -28.40
CA VAL A 34 -21.51 -6.94 -28.09
C VAL A 34 -20.33 -6.14 -27.53
N LEU A 35 -19.64 -6.66 -26.50
CA LEU A 35 -18.52 -5.98 -25.86
C LEU A 35 -17.33 -5.74 -26.81
N ARG A 36 -17.07 -6.67 -27.74
CA ARG A 36 -16.03 -6.49 -28.78
C ARG A 36 -16.36 -5.38 -29.76
N ARG A 37 -17.64 -5.17 -30.09
CA ARG A 37 -18.09 -4.11 -31.02
C ARG A 37 -18.01 -2.70 -30.41
N THR A 38 -17.84 -2.61 -29.09
CA THR A 38 -17.77 -1.36 -28.32
C THR A 38 -16.41 -1.16 -27.64
N SER A 39 -15.33 -1.77 -28.17
CA SER A 39 -14.03 -1.86 -27.49
C SER A 39 -13.44 -0.55 -26.97
N GLN A 40 -13.72 0.59 -27.62
CA GLN A 40 -13.26 1.92 -27.17
C GLN A 40 -13.93 2.33 -25.85
N ALA A 41 -15.26 2.51 -25.85
CA ALA A 41 -16.01 2.83 -24.64
C ALA A 41 -15.91 1.69 -23.59
N GLY A 42 -15.86 0.44 -24.06
CA GLY A 42 -15.70 -0.75 -23.24
C GLY A 42 -14.40 -0.74 -22.44
N ALA A 43 -13.28 -0.30 -23.02
CA ALA A 43 -12.00 -0.23 -22.32
C ALA A 43 -12.04 0.73 -21.12
N GLU A 44 -12.67 1.89 -21.26
CA GLU A 44 -12.83 2.85 -20.16
C GLU A 44 -13.72 2.29 -19.05
N HIS A 45 -14.85 1.67 -19.40
CA HIS A 45 -15.74 1.05 -18.42
C HIS A 45 -15.09 -0.15 -17.72
N LEU A 46 -14.30 -0.96 -18.43
CA LEU A 46 -13.53 -2.06 -17.84
C LEU A 46 -12.48 -1.54 -16.86
N ALA A 47 -11.78 -0.45 -17.20
CA ALA A 47 -10.79 0.18 -16.33
C ALA A 47 -11.44 0.76 -15.06
N ASP A 48 -12.54 1.52 -15.19
CA ASP A 48 -13.28 2.06 -14.03
C ASP A 48 -13.85 0.94 -13.15
N ARG A 49 -14.31 -0.16 -13.78
CA ARG A 49 -14.81 -1.31 -13.04
C ARG A 49 -13.71 -2.06 -12.29
N PHE A 50 -12.55 -2.24 -12.92
CA PHE A 50 -11.38 -2.86 -12.30
C PHE A 50 -10.87 -2.02 -11.12
N PHE A 51 -10.82 -0.70 -11.28
CA PHE A 51 -10.41 0.23 -10.25
C PHE A 51 -11.21 0.09 -8.94
N ARG A 52 -12.50 -0.30 -9.05
CA ARG A 52 -13.41 -0.50 -7.92
C ARG A 52 -13.39 -1.91 -7.34
N CYS A 53 -12.65 -2.85 -7.93
CA CYS A 53 -12.55 -4.20 -7.41
C CYS A 53 -11.95 -4.19 -6.01
N MET A 54 -12.55 -4.96 -5.11
CA MET A 54 -12.07 -5.12 -3.74
C MET A 54 -11.57 -6.53 -3.47
N ARG A 55 -12.05 -7.51 -4.24
CA ARG A 55 -11.67 -8.91 -4.08
C ARG A 55 -10.74 -9.41 -5.19
N ARG A 56 -9.90 -10.39 -4.86
CA ARG A 56 -8.92 -10.99 -5.77
C ARG A 56 -9.56 -11.80 -6.90
N ASP A 57 -10.58 -12.58 -6.57
CA ASP A 57 -11.35 -13.36 -7.53
C ASP A 57 -12.04 -12.46 -8.57
N GLU A 58 -12.63 -11.36 -8.11
CA GLU A 58 -13.22 -10.33 -8.96
C GLU A 58 -12.19 -9.69 -9.91
N CYS A 59 -11.02 -9.29 -9.41
CA CYS A 59 -9.92 -8.82 -10.26
C CYS A 59 -9.49 -9.86 -11.29
N ASN A 60 -9.32 -11.13 -10.89
CA ASN A 60 -8.93 -12.19 -11.81
C ASN A 60 -9.99 -12.39 -12.90
N ARG A 61 -11.27 -12.36 -12.54
CA ARG A 61 -12.37 -12.48 -13.51
C ARG A 61 -12.38 -11.33 -14.52
N MET A 62 -12.11 -10.11 -14.07
CA MET A 62 -11.93 -8.95 -14.97
C MET A 62 -10.77 -9.15 -15.95
N ILE A 63 -9.64 -9.67 -15.48
CA ILE A 63 -8.49 -9.97 -16.34
C ILE A 63 -8.82 -11.03 -17.39
N GLU A 64 -9.49 -12.11 -17.00
CA GLU A 64 -9.92 -13.15 -17.94
C GLU A 64 -10.92 -12.61 -18.97
N LEU A 65 -11.88 -11.77 -18.55
CA LEU A 65 -12.79 -11.11 -19.49
C LEU A 65 -12.02 -10.27 -20.53
N VAL A 66 -11.04 -9.47 -20.12
CA VAL A 66 -10.26 -8.67 -21.09
C VAL A 66 -9.46 -9.56 -22.04
N LYS A 67 -8.93 -10.70 -21.57
CA LYS A 67 -8.27 -11.69 -22.46
C LYS A 67 -9.25 -12.28 -23.47
N GLU A 68 -10.47 -12.62 -23.05
CA GLU A 68 -11.51 -13.13 -23.96
C GLU A 68 -11.94 -12.07 -24.99
N LEU A 69 -12.01 -10.80 -24.60
CA LEU A 69 -12.30 -9.69 -25.53
C LEU A 69 -11.18 -9.46 -26.54
N GLY A 70 -9.92 -9.68 -26.13
CA GLY A 70 -8.75 -9.75 -26.99
C GLY A 70 -8.12 -8.40 -27.35
N SER A 71 -7.28 -8.43 -28.39
CA SER A 71 -6.38 -7.32 -28.78
C SER A 71 -7.06 -5.96 -28.99
N PRO A 72 -8.29 -5.83 -29.53
CA PRO A 72 -8.91 -4.51 -29.71
C PRO A 72 -9.08 -3.74 -28.40
N VAL A 73 -9.48 -4.39 -27.31
CA VAL A 73 -9.61 -3.73 -25.99
C VAL A 73 -8.25 -3.39 -25.42
N LEU A 74 -7.27 -4.29 -25.55
CA LEU A 74 -5.91 -4.03 -25.08
C LEU A 74 -5.27 -2.83 -25.80
N LEU A 75 -5.45 -2.70 -27.11
CA LEU A 75 -4.99 -1.54 -27.87
C LEU A 75 -5.60 -0.23 -27.36
N GLN A 76 -6.89 -0.25 -27.02
CA GLN A 76 -7.56 0.93 -26.46
C GLN A 76 -7.06 1.25 -25.04
N LEU A 77 -6.81 0.24 -24.19
CA LEU A 77 -6.19 0.46 -22.87
C LEU A 77 -4.79 1.07 -22.98
N ARG A 78 -3.97 0.60 -23.94
CA ARG A 78 -2.65 1.19 -24.22
C ARG A 78 -2.76 2.65 -24.66
N GLU A 79 -3.75 2.97 -25.49
CA GLU A 79 -3.98 4.33 -25.94
C GLU A 79 -4.46 5.24 -24.80
N ILE A 80 -5.38 4.77 -23.95
CA ILE A 80 -5.80 5.47 -22.73
C ILE A 80 -4.60 5.78 -21.82
N LEU A 81 -3.66 4.84 -21.66
CA LEU A 81 -2.44 5.07 -20.87
C LEU A 81 -1.53 6.14 -21.51
N ARG A 82 -1.37 6.07 -22.83
CA ARG A 82 -0.50 6.96 -23.62
C ARG A 82 -1.00 8.40 -23.64
N THR A 83 -2.27 8.62 -23.97
CA THR A 83 -2.79 9.96 -24.30
C THR A 83 -3.94 10.42 -23.40
N GLY A 84 -4.56 9.51 -22.64
CA GLY A 84 -5.70 9.83 -21.78
C GLY A 84 -5.37 10.81 -20.65
N GLN A 85 -6.39 11.37 -20.00
CA GLN A 85 -6.16 12.19 -18.81
C GLN A 85 -5.62 11.32 -17.66
N PRO A 86 -4.85 11.87 -16.70
CA PRO A 86 -4.26 11.08 -15.61
C PRO A 86 -5.26 10.18 -14.87
N ARG A 87 -6.52 10.64 -14.70
CA ARG A 87 -7.60 9.84 -14.10
C ARG A 87 -7.95 8.59 -14.93
N GLN A 88 -8.09 8.72 -16.24
CA GLN A 88 -8.40 7.60 -17.13
C GLN A 88 -7.20 6.67 -17.27
N ALA A 89 -6.02 7.25 -17.52
CA ALA A 89 -4.76 6.53 -17.70
C ALA A 89 -4.42 5.68 -16.47
N SER A 90 -4.47 6.27 -15.27
CA SER A 90 -4.18 5.55 -14.02
C SER A 90 -5.19 4.45 -13.70
N GLY A 91 -6.46 4.57 -14.12
CA GLY A 91 -7.47 3.51 -13.98
C GLY A 91 -7.20 2.28 -14.85
N GLY A 92 -6.56 2.46 -16.01
CA GLY A 92 -6.20 1.35 -16.91
C GLY A 92 -4.98 0.54 -16.47
N VAL A 93 -4.14 1.11 -15.60
CA VAL A 93 -2.86 0.50 -15.16
C VAL A 93 -3.04 -0.91 -14.60
N GLY A 94 -4.10 -1.13 -13.82
CA GLY A 94 -4.30 -2.43 -13.15
C GLY A 94 -4.51 -3.56 -14.14
N LEU A 95 -5.30 -3.33 -15.19
CA LEU A 95 -5.51 -4.28 -16.27
C LEU A 95 -4.22 -4.47 -17.08
N ILE A 96 -3.56 -3.38 -17.48
CA ILE A 96 -2.35 -3.44 -18.31
C ILE A 96 -1.21 -4.15 -17.53
N SER A 97 -1.14 -4.02 -16.21
CA SER A 97 -0.10 -4.67 -15.37
C SER A 97 -0.11 -6.19 -15.44
N ARG A 98 -1.22 -6.78 -15.88
CA ARG A 98 -1.39 -8.22 -16.06
C ARG A 98 -1.37 -8.68 -17.50
N LEU A 99 -1.50 -7.76 -18.45
CA LEU A 99 -1.74 -8.07 -19.86
C LEU A 99 -0.58 -7.60 -20.75
N ASP A 100 0.12 -6.55 -20.34
CA ASP A 100 1.22 -5.95 -21.10
C ASP A 100 2.11 -5.04 -20.23
N VAL A 101 2.96 -5.67 -19.42
CA VAL A 101 3.94 -4.96 -18.60
C VAL A 101 4.93 -4.13 -19.42
N GLY A 102 5.24 -4.57 -20.65
CA GLY A 102 6.17 -3.85 -21.54
C GLY A 102 5.67 -2.44 -21.85
N THR A 103 4.40 -2.30 -22.24
CA THR A 103 3.81 -0.97 -22.47
C THR A 103 3.76 -0.12 -21.20
N LEU A 104 3.56 -0.71 -20.02
CA LEU A 104 3.60 0.06 -18.77
C LEU A 104 4.98 0.64 -18.51
N LEU A 105 6.03 -0.17 -18.64
CA LEU A 105 7.40 0.26 -18.40
C LEU A 105 7.92 1.21 -19.48
N GLU A 106 7.34 1.17 -20.69
CA GLU A 106 7.60 2.17 -21.72
C GLU A 106 6.95 3.52 -21.39
N LEU A 107 5.66 3.53 -21.02
CA LEU A 107 4.87 4.76 -20.95
C LEU A 107 4.91 5.45 -19.58
N LEU A 108 4.84 4.70 -18.47
CA LEU A 108 4.74 5.29 -17.13
C LEU A 108 5.95 6.15 -16.75
N PRO A 109 7.22 5.80 -17.06
CA PRO A 109 8.36 6.64 -16.74
C PRO A 109 8.30 8.04 -17.37
N VAL A 110 7.69 8.16 -18.56
CA VAL A 110 7.52 9.46 -19.25
C VAL A 110 6.29 10.20 -18.71
N ARG A 111 5.22 9.48 -18.36
CA ARG A 111 3.92 10.05 -17.99
C ARG A 111 3.84 10.47 -16.52
N LEU A 112 4.37 9.67 -15.60
CA LEU A 112 4.30 9.91 -14.16
C LEU A 112 4.87 11.27 -13.74
N PRO A 113 6.01 11.77 -14.28
CA PRO A 113 6.52 13.08 -13.94
C PRO A 113 5.56 14.25 -14.23
N GLU A 114 4.64 14.08 -15.18
CA GLU A 114 3.61 15.07 -15.52
C GLU A 114 2.39 15.01 -14.58
N TRP A 115 2.26 13.93 -13.81
CA TRP A 115 1.12 13.68 -12.96
C TRP A 115 1.40 14.10 -11.53
N ASN A 116 0.36 14.55 -10.84
CA ASN A 116 0.48 14.80 -9.40
C ASN A 116 0.60 13.47 -8.61
N ARG A 117 1.13 13.57 -7.40
CA ARG A 117 1.33 12.45 -6.47
C ARG A 117 0.14 11.52 -6.30
N PHE A 118 -1.08 12.05 -6.29
CA PHE A 118 -2.29 11.23 -6.13
C PHE A 118 -2.39 10.14 -7.21
N TYR A 119 -1.99 10.44 -8.45
CA TYR A 119 -2.00 9.45 -9.51
C TYR A 119 -0.82 8.46 -9.43
N HIS A 120 0.30 8.84 -8.83
CA HIS A 120 1.39 7.91 -8.51
C HIS A 120 0.93 6.84 -7.52
N ASP A 121 0.24 7.25 -6.45
CA ASP A 121 -0.28 6.29 -5.45
C ASP A 121 -1.41 5.43 -6.06
N ILE A 122 -2.25 5.96 -6.95
CA ILE A 122 -3.16 5.12 -7.75
C ILE A 122 -2.40 4.07 -8.58
N VAL A 123 -1.35 4.45 -9.30
CA VAL A 123 -0.57 3.53 -10.16
C VAL A 123 -0.01 2.37 -9.34
N VAL A 124 0.63 2.65 -8.20
CA VAL A 124 1.15 1.62 -7.28
C VAL A 124 0.02 0.70 -6.80
N ARG A 125 -1.12 1.28 -6.39
CA ARG A 125 -2.28 0.50 -5.95
C ARG A 125 -2.86 -0.38 -7.06
N GLN A 126 -2.94 0.13 -8.28
CA GLN A 126 -3.47 -0.62 -9.42
C GLN A 126 -2.54 -1.76 -9.85
N ILE A 127 -1.22 -1.58 -9.82
CA ILE A 127 -0.25 -2.67 -10.02
C ILE A 127 -0.42 -3.74 -8.94
N ALA A 128 -0.60 -3.33 -7.68
CA ALA A 128 -0.87 -4.25 -6.57
C ALA A 128 -2.19 -5.03 -6.76
N TYR A 129 -3.23 -4.39 -7.29
CA TYR A 129 -4.53 -5.01 -7.59
C TYR A 129 -4.40 -6.06 -8.70
N GLY A 130 -3.67 -5.71 -9.77
CA GLY A 130 -3.36 -6.62 -10.88
C GLY A 130 -2.74 -7.93 -10.42
N ASN A 131 -1.87 -7.89 -9.40
CA ASN A 131 -1.26 -9.09 -8.80
C ASN A 131 -0.49 -9.94 -9.82
N ALA A 132 0.27 -9.28 -10.71
CA ALA A 132 1.17 -9.97 -11.62
C ALA A 132 2.30 -10.64 -10.82
N ALA A 133 2.81 -11.77 -11.31
CA ALA A 133 3.89 -12.50 -10.63
C ALA A 133 5.18 -11.67 -10.53
N ASP A 134 5.43 -10.83 -11.53
CA ASP A 134 6.55 -9.90 -11.67
C ASP A 134 6.21 -8.47 -11.20
N ARG A 135 5.17 -8.30 -10.38
CA ARG A 135 4.79 -6.97 -9.88
C ARG A 135 5.88 -6.31 -9.03
N GLY A 136 6.69 -7.11 -8.33
CA GLY A 136 7.80 -6.60 -7.52
C GLY A 136 8.84 -5.93 -8.42
N ARG A 137 9.28 -6.64 -9.45
CA ARG A 137 10.15 -6.09 -10.50
C ARG A 137 9.52 -4.88 -11.19
N THR A 138 8.26 -4.94 -11.59
CA THR A 138 7.56 -3.80 -12.22
C THR A 138 7.62 -2.54 -11.36
N LEU A 139 7.38 -2.66 -10.06
CA LEU A 139 7.44 -1.52 -9.12
C LEU A 139 8.87 -1.02 -8.90
N LEU A 140 9.88 -1.90 -8.97
CA LEU A 140 11.29 -1.52 -8.88
C LEU A 140 11.73 -0.66 -10.07
N GLU A 141 11.34 -1.05 -11.29
CA GLU A 141 11.64 -0.27 -12.51
C GLU A 141 11.01 1.13 -12.47
N LEU A 142 9.90 1.30 -11.74
CA LEU A 142 9.23 2.58 -11.55
C LEU A 142 9.74 3.36 -10.32
N ALA A 143 10.55 2.76 -9.46
CA ALA A 143 10.87 3.32 -8.14
C ALA A 143 11.51 4.73 -8.21
N GLU A 144 12.34 4.99 -9.22
CA GLU A 144 13.04 6.26 -9.37
C GLU A 144 12.16 7.40 -9.90
N VAL A 145 11.05 7.08 -10.57
CA VAL A 145 10.12 8.09 -11.12
C VAL A 145 8.92 8.35 -10.21
N LEU A 146 8.73 7.54 -9.16
CA LEU A 146 7.64 7.72 -8.21
C LEU A 146 7.90 8.93 -7.28
N ASP A 147 6.82 9.62 -6.91
CA ASP A 147 6.86 10.64 -5.86
C ASP A 147 7.42 10.04 -4.55
N ALA A 148 8.30 10.80 -3.88
CA ALA A 148 9.00 10.37 -2.68
C ALA A 148 8.07 9.92 -1.53
N LEU A 149 6.85 10.45 -1.45
CA LEU A 149 5.85 10.05 -0.44
C LEU A 149 5.07 8.80 -0.85
N VAL A 150 5.16 8.36 -2.11
CA VAL A 150 4.52 7.14 -2.62
C VAL A 150 5.50 5.97 -2.63
N LEU A 151 6.79 6.24 -2.79
CA LEU A 151 7.84 5.21 -2.79
C LEU A 151 7.78 4.25 -1.58
N PRO A 152 7.51 4.67 -0.33
CA PRO A 152 7.35 3.76 0.80
C PRO A 152 6.24 2.71 0.61
N GLU A 153 5.12 3.10 -0.02
CA GLU A 153 4.02 2.19 -0.35
C GLU A 153 4.45 1.21 -1.44
N ALA A 154 5.16 1.68 -2.47
CA ALA A 154 5.68 0.81 -3.53
C ALA A 154 6.66 -0.23 -2.97
N VAL A 155 7.57 0.16 -2.06
CA VAL A 155 8.50 -0.75 -1.39
C VAL A 155 7.74 -1.80 -0.56
N ASP A 156 6.71 -1.39 0.18
CA ASP A 156 5.84 -2.34 0.88
C ASP A 156 5.16 -3.31 -0.10
N GLU A 157 4.64 -2.84 -1.23
CA GLU A 157 4.02 -3.70 -2.26
C GLU A 157 5.03 -4.66 -2.92
N ILE A 158 6.29 -4.24 -3.10
CA ILE A 158 7.39 -5.11 -3.55
C ILE A 158 7.59 -6.24 -2.53
N GLY A 159 7.69 -5.94 -1.24
CA GLY A 159 7.79 -6.98 -0.20
C GLY A 159 6.58 -7.91 -0.14
N MET A 160 5.38 -7.39 -0.43
CA MET A 160 4.14 -8.18 -0.50
C MET A 160 4.01 -8.97 -1.81
N SER A 161 4.88 -8.77 -2.79
CA SER A 161 4.81 -9.51 -4.07
C SER A 161 5.26 -10.95 -3.96
N GLY A 162 6.19 -11.26 -3.05
CA GLY A 162 6.90 -12.54 -3.04
C GLY A 162 7.91 -12.69 -4.18
N ASP A 163 8.16 -11.63 -4.96
CA ASP A 163 9.13 -11.62 -6.06
C ASP A 163 10.55 -11.53 -5.52
N LEU A 164 11.26 -12.66 -5.51
CA LEU A 164 12.63 -12.75 -5.00
C LEU A 164 13.64 -11.99 -5.88
N THR A 165 13.29 -11.66 -7.13
CA THR A 165 14.18 -10.83 -7.98
C THR A 165 14.36 -9.42 -7.41
N ALA A 166 13.49 -9.01 -6.49
CA ALA A 166 13.56 -7.73 -5.80
C ALA A 166 14.54 -7.69 -4.61
N VAL A 167 15.08 -8.83 -4.18
CA VAL A 167 15.93 -8.92 -2.98
C VAL A 167 17.20 -8.05 -3.11
N PRO A 168 18.01 -8.13 -4.19
CA PRO A 168 19.23 -7.32 -4.27
C PRO A 168 18.97 -5.80 -4.28
N PRO A 169 17.99 -5.27 -5.04
CA PRO A 169 17.62 -3.85 -4.94
C PRO A 169 17.12 -3.44 -3.54
N LEU A 170 16.34 -4.28 -2.86
CA LEU A 170 15.90 -4.01 -1.49
C LEU A 170 17.07 -4.01 -0.49
N ILE A 171 18.07 -4.88 -0.66
CA ILE A 171 19.32 -4.84 0.11
C ILE A 171 20.03 -3.50 -0.08
N ALA A 172 20.09 -2.99 -1.32
CA ALA A 172 20.67 -1.68 -1.59
C ALA A 172 19.89 -0.53 -0.94
N MET A 173 18.55 -0.59 -0.95
CA MET A 173 17.68 0.40 -0.29
C MET A 173 17.75 0.33 1.25
N ALA A 174 18.02 -0.84 1.82
CA ALA A 174 18.17 -1.03 3.27
C ALA A 174 19.48 -0.43 3.83
N ARG A 175 20.45 -0.13 2.97
CA ARG A 175 21.72 0.49 3.35
C ARG A 175 21.62 2.02 3.37
N PRO A 176 22.42 2.70 4.21
CA PRO A 176 22.47 4.16 4.22
C PRO A 176 22.86 4.76 2.87
N GLY A 177 22.33 5.94 2.56
CA GLY A 177 22.78 6.75 1.44
C GLY A 177 21.99 8.03 1.27
N ASP A 178 22.50 8.92 0.42
CA ASP A 178 21.97 10.28 0.27
C ASP A 178 20.83 10.40 -0.76
N ALA A 179 20.55 9.33 -1.52
CA ALA A 179 19.44 9.31 -2.46
C ALA A 179 18.10 9.25 -1.72
N VAL A 180 17.04 9.78 -2.33
CA VAL A 180 15.66 9.70 -1.78
C VAL A 180 15.23 8.26 -1.52
N SER A 181 15.58 7.34 -2.43
CA SER A 181 15.39 5.89 -2.32
C SER A 181 16.19 5.23 -1.18
N ARG A 182 17.00 6.01 -0.45
CA ARG A 182 17.79 5.58 0.71
C ARG A 182 17.51 6.43 1.94
N SER A 183 16.42 7.19 1.96
CA SER A 183 15.99 7.91 3.17
C SER A 183 15.75 6.94 4.34
N PRO A 184 15.85 7.39 5.61
CA PRO A 184 15.71 6.49 6.76
C PRO A 184 14.37 5.73 6.80
N TYR A 185 13.27 6.36 6.37
CA TYR A 185 11.97 5.69 6.31
C TYR A 185 11.92 4.63 5.20
N ILE A 186 12.56 4.88 4.05
CA ILE A 186 12.70 3.88 2.98
C ILE A 186 13.58 2.71 3.43
N GLN A 187 14.69 2.97 4.11
CA GLN A 187 15.53 1.90 4.69
C GLN A 187 14.69 0.98 5.59
N LEU A 188 13.86 1.58 6.46
CA LEU A 188 12.95 0.82 7.31
C LEU A 188 12.00 -0.06 6.46
N LYS A 189 11.34 0.51 5.45
CA LYS A 189 10.42 -0.24 4.57
C LYS A 189 11.11 -1.34 3.79
N ALA A 190 12.34 -1.12 3.35
CA ALA A 190 13.15 -2.12 2.66
C ALA A 190 13.48 -3.29 3.58
N ILE A 191 13.91 -3.02 4.83
CA ILE A 191 14.16 -4.06 5.84
C ILE A 191 12.89 -4.88 6.14
N GLU A 192 11.75 -4.21 6.35
CA GLU A 192 10.47 -4.88 6.58
C GLU A 192 10.06 -5.76 5.39
N SER A 193 10.33 -5.29 4.16
CA SER A 193 10.06 -6.02 2.91
C SER A 193 10.98 -7.22 2.72
N LEU A 194 12.28 -7.10 3.01
CA LEU A 194 13.21 -8.23 3.04
C LEU A 194 12.73 -9.31 4.02
N GLY A 195 12.24 -8.91 5.20
CA GLY A 195 11.65 -9.85 6.16
C GLY A 195 10.39 -10.58 5.65
N ARG A 196 9.65 -10.01 4.70
CA ARG A 196 8.49 -10.67 4.06
C ARG A 196 8.93 -11.64 2.97
N LEU A 197 9.99 -11.33 2.23
CA LEU A 197 10.56 -12.18 1.19
C LEU A 197 11.33 -13.38 1.77
N LYS A 198 11.89 -13.25 2.97
CA LYS A 198 12.56 -14.33 3.72
C LYS A 198 13.73 -14.97 2.97
N ASP A 199 14.44 -14.17 2.17
CA ASP A 199 15.56 -14.64 1.37
C ASP A 199 16.89 -14.58 2.14
N ALA A 200 17.68 -15.66 2.04
CA ALA A 200 18.94 -15.80 2.75
C ALA A 200 20.01 -14.77 2.31
N GLU A 201 19.93 -14.23 1.09
CA GLU A 201 20.84 -13.21 0.58
C GLU A 201 20.83 -11.94 1.47
N ALA A 202 19.69 -11.64 2.11
CA ALA A 202 19.54 -10.48 2.98
C ALA A 202 20.25 -10.62 4.34
N VAL A 203 20.56 -11.86 4.78
CA VAL A 203 20.99 -12.16 6.15
C VAL A 203 22.20 -11.32 6.57
N ASN A 204 23.24 -11.24 5.73
CA ASN A 204 24.46 -10.52 6.09
C ASN A 204 24.19 -9.03 6.31
N THR A 205 23.40 -8.41 5.44
CA THR A 205 23.05 -6.99 5.56
C THR A 205 22.16 -6.74 6.80
N LEU A 206 21.20 -7.64 7.07
CA LEU A 206 20.35 -7.51 8.26
C LEU A 206 21.14 -7.67 9.57
N ARG A 207 22.14 -8.58 9.61
CA ARG A 207 23.06 -8.73 10.74
C ARG A 207 23.90 -7.48 10.96
N GLU A 208 24.47 -6.93 9.89
CA GLU A 208 25.21 -5.66 9.94
C GLU A 208 24.35 -4.54 10.55
N ILE A 209 23.11 -4.39 10.09
CA ILE A 209 22.19 -3.37 10.62
C ILE A 209 21.89 -3.58 12.11
N LEU A 210 21.69 -4.83 12.53
CA LEU A 210 21.37 -5.17 13.92
C LEU A 210 22.57 -4.98 14.87
N GLU A 211 23.78 -5.30 14.41
CA GLU A 211 24.94 -5.54 15.28
C GLU A 211 26.05 -4.50 15.18
N ALA A 212 26.07 -3.66 14.14
CA ALA A 212 27.14 -2.70 13.96
C ALA A 212 27.22 -1.70 15.14
N LYS A 213 28.38 -1.69 15.80
CA LYS A 213 28.70 -0.81 16.94
C LYS A 213 29.68 0.28 16.51
N LYS A 214 29.59 1.43 17.17
CA LYS A 214 30.59 2.50 17.14
C LYS A 214 31.21 2.65 18.53
N THR A 215 32.20 3.53 18.71
CA THR A 215 32.92 3.72 19.99
C THR A 215 31.98 3.84 21.19
N PHE A 216 30.82 4.49 20.99
CA PHE A 216 29.74 4.52 21.98
C PHE A 216 28.39 4.23 21.31
N GLY A 217 27.81 3.08 21.64
CA GLY A 217 26.49 2.65 21.17
C GLY A 217 26.49 2.03 19.77
N TRP A 218 25.36 2.13 19.10
CA TRP A 218 25.10 1.47 17.83
C TRP A 218 25.29 2.42 16.64
N VAL A 219 25.69 1.87 15.50
CA VAL A 219 25.77 2.60 14.23
C VAL A 219 24.36 2.97 13.76
N TYR A 220 23.47 1.98 13.75
CA TYR A 220 22.09 2.15 13.27
C TYR A 220 21.13 2.56 14.38
N HIS A 221 20.11 3.33 13.99
CA HIS A 221 19.02 3.72 14.89
C HIS A 221 18.25 2.48 15.41
N ARG A 222 17.76 2.56 16.65
CA ARG A 222 17.07 1.44 17.32
C ARG A 222 15.89 0.89 16.52
N GLU A 223 15.10 1.74 15.87
CA GLU A 223 14.00 1.31 14.99
C GLU A 223 14.44 0.42 13.82
N LEU A 224 15.55 0.74 13.15
CA LEU A 224 16.09 -0.09 12.06
C LEU A 224 16.61 -1.43 12.61
N ARG A 225 17.23 -1.41 13.80
CA ARG A 225 17.69 -2.63 14.49
C ARG A 225 16.52 -3.54 14.86
N ILE A 226 15.41 -2.98 15.35
CA ILE A 226 14.19 -3.75 15.65
C ILE A 226 13.63 -4.38 14.38
N ALA A 227 13.52 -3.63 13.28
CA ALA A 227 13.04 -4.17 12.01
C ALA A 227 13.97 -5.26 11.47
N ALA A 228 15.30 -5.09 11.58
CA ALA A 228 16.28 -6.08 11.15
C ALA A 228 16.20 -7.35 11.98
N ALA A 229 16.04 -7.25 13.30
CA ALA A 229 15.80 -8.39 14.18
C ALA A 229 14.50 -9.14 13.82
N GLN A 230 13.41 -8.41 13.55
CA GLN A 230 12.14 -8.98 13.09
C GLN A 230 12.24 -9.64 11.71
N ALA A 231 13.09 -9.14 10.82
CA ALA A 231 13.35 -9.76 9.52
C ALA A 231 14.24 -11.00 9.64
N LEU A 232 15.27 -10.95 10.49
CA LEU A 232 16.16 -12.08 10.76
C LEU A 232 15.42 -13.24 11.42
N SER A 233 14.48 -12.99 12.34
CA SER A 233 13.69 -14.08 12.95
C SER A 233 12.86 -14.87 11.94
N LYS A 234 12.53 -14.26 10.80
CA LYS A 234 11.80 -14.90 9.69
C LYS A 234 12.71 -15.61 8.69
N THR A 235 13.95 -15.13 8.55
CA THR A 235 14.90 -15.56 7.50
C THR A 235 15.91 -16.60 8.03
N ASP A 236 16.38 -16.42 9.26
CA ASP A 236 17.31 -17.32 9.97
C ASP A 236 16.86 -17.51 11.42
N PRO A 237 15.88 -18.40 11.68
CA PRO A 237 15.34 -18.62 13.02
C PRO A 237 16.39 -19.09 14.03
N ARG A 238 17.40 -19.83 13.58
CA ARG A 238 18.47 -20.37 14.44
C ARG A 238 19.34 -19.24 14.99
N TYR A 239 19.68 -18.29 14.14
CA TYR A 239 20.44 -17.12 14.54
C TYR A 239 19.66 -16.18 15.46
N SER A 240 18.35 -16.08 15.22
CA SER A 240 17.50 -15.18 15.99
C SER A 240 17.51 -15.50 17.49
N ALA A 241 17.46 -16.76 17.89
CA ALA A 241 17.45 -17.13 19.32
C ALA A 241 18.75 -16.71 20.04
N GLN A 242 19.90 -16.83 19.36
CA GLN A 242 21.20 -16.52 19.95
C GLN A 242 21.45 -15.01 20.04
N VAL A 243 21.16 -14.26 18.97
CA VAL A 243 21.47 -12.83 18.90
C VAL A 243 20.43 -11.95 19.58
N MET A 244 19.18 -12.40 19.67
CA MET A 244 18.13 -11.61 20.32
C MET A 244 18.43 -11.36 21.80
N HIS A 245 19.03 -12.32 22.49
CA HIS A 245 19.49 -12.17 23.87
C HIS A 245 20.53 -11.04 24.02
N ASP A 246 21.46 -10.94 23.07
CA ASP A 246 22.60 -10.00 23.16
C ASP A 246 22.33 -8.64 22.49
N SER A 247 21.19 -8.51 21.80
CA SER A 247 20.83 -7.32 21.01
C SER A 247 20.48 -6.07 21.84
N GLY A 248 20.07 -6.26 23.11
CA GLY A 248 19.55 -5.19 23.97
C GLY A 248 18.18 -4.64 23.53
N LEU A 249 17.44 -5.40 22.72
CA LEU A 249 16.06 -5.11 22.30
C LEU A 249 15.05 -5.78 23.24
N GLU A 250 13.93 -5.12 23.49
CA GLU A 250 12.89 -5.62 24.38
C GLU A 250 11.89 -6.50 23.62
N SER A 251 11.42 -7.59 24.23
CA SER A 251 10.44 -8.49 23.59
C SER A 251 9.16 -7.76 23.18
N ALA A 252 8.73 -6.76 23.95
CA ALA A 252 7.55 -5.96 23.64
C ALA A 252 7.72 -5.10 22.37
N GLU A 253 8.93 -4.60 22.08
CA GLU A 253 9.23 -3.85 20.85
C GLU A 253 9.14 -4.76 19.61
N LEU A 254 9.62 -6.00 19.78
CA LEU A 254 9.68 -7.03 18.75
C LEU A 254 8.30 -7.64 18.46
N ALA A 255 7.39 -7.62 19.43
CA ALA A 255 6.01 -8.09 19.26
C ALA A 255 5.21 -7.23 18.26
N ILE A 256 5.53 -5.95 18.12
CA ILE A 256 4.86 -5.05 17.17
C ILE A 256 5.48 -5.23 15.77
N ALA A 257 5.18 -6.31 15.07
CA ALA A 257 5.83 -6.64 13.80
C ALA A 257 5.00 -6.27 12.56
N PRO A 258 5.64 -6.02 11.40
CA PRO A 258 4.96 -6.04 10.12
C PRO A 258 4.39 -7.44 9.84
N LEU A 259 3.20 -7.47 9.26
CA LEU A 259 2.51 -8.68 8.85
C LEU A 259 3.25 -9.37 7.69
N ASP A 260 3.24 -10.70 7.72
CA ASP A 260 3.77 -11.56 6.65
C ASP A 260 2.86 -11.57 5.43
N LEU A 261 3.41 -11.93 4.28
CA LEU A 261 2.62 -12.22 3.08
C LEU A 261 1.60 -13.32 3.37
N ALA A 262 0.33 -13.08 3.01
CA ALA A 262 -0.75 -14.07 3.07
C ALA A 262 -1.27 -14.34 1.64
N PRO A 263 -0.74 -15.37 0.95
CA PRO A 263 -1.14 -15.68 -0.43
C PRO A 263 -2.64 -15.94 -0.61
N ALA A 264 -3.30 -16.45 0.44
CA ALA A 264 -4.74 -16.72 0.46
C ALA A 264 -5.61 -15.49 0.80
N CYS A 265 -5.03 -14.29 0.90
CA CYS A 265 -5.80 -13.08 1.19
C CYS A 265 -6.84 -12.84 0.08
N PRO A 266 -8.15 -12.83 0.39
CA PRO A 266 -9.18 -12.66 -0.64
C PRO A 266 -9.29 -11.20 -1.13
N TRP A 267 -8.60 -10.26 -0.49
CA TRP A 267 -8.66 -8.84 -0.79
C TRP A 267 -7.52 -8.39 -1.70
N VAL A 268 -7.79 -7.42 -2.57
CA VAL A 268 -6.81 -6.85 -3.52
C VAL A 268 -5.59 -6.22 -2.84
N ARG A 269 -5.72 -5.82 -1.57
CA ARG A 269 -4.60 -5.37 -0.74
C ARG A 269 -4.68 -6.00 0.63
N GLN A 270 -3.56 -6.53 1.07
CA GLN A 270 -3.37 -7.01 2.41
C GLN A 270 -2.79 -5.89 3.29
N ARG A 271 -3.18 -5.86 4.57
CA ARG A 271 -2.59 -4.94 5.55
C ARG A 271 -1.11 -5.26 5.77
N ARG A 272 -0.29 -4.23 5.97
CA ARG A 272 1.14 -4.36 6.31
C ARG A 272 1.41 -4.45 7.80
N TYR A 273 0.47 -3.97 8.62
CA TYR A 273 0.57 -3.93 10.06
C TYR A 273 -0.78 -4.29 10.69
N GLU A 274 -0.72 -4.89 11.86
CA GLU A 274 -1.89 -5.09 12.68
C GLU A 274 -2.45 -3.75 13.19
N ARG A 275 -3.77 -3.62 13.20
CA ARG A 275 -4.46 -2.45 13.73
C ARG A 275 -4.97 -2.76 15.11
N MET A 276 -4.57 -1.95 16.07
CA MET A 276 -4.99 -2.10 17.46
C MET A 276 -6.00 -1.02 17.83
N VAL A 277 -7.02 -1.44 18.57
CA VAL A 277 -7.93 -0.53 19.27
C VAL A 277 -7.26 -0.11 20.57
N LEU A 278 -7.10 1.19 20.77
CA LEU A 278 -6.45 1.73 21.96
C LEU A 278 -7.42 1.70 23.14
N SER A 279 -6.94 1.29 24.31
CA SER A 279 -7.74 1.32 25.55
C SER A 279 -8.12 2.74 25.97
N LYS A 280 -7.31 3.73 25.59
CA LYS A 280 -7.57 5.16 25.76
C LYS A 280 -7.28 5.85 24.43
N THR A 281 -8.12 6.82 24.08
CA THR A 281 -7.89 7.62 22.88
C THR A 281 -6.65 8.49 23.05
N VAL A 282 -5.91 8.68 21.97
CA VAL A 282 -4.72 9.52 21.95
C VAL A 282 -5.02 10.79 21.17
N SER A 283 -4.72 11.94 21.75
CA SER A 283 -4.94 13.24 21.12
C SER A 283 -3.81 13.58 20.14
N GLY A 284 -4.20 14.11 18.99
CA GLY A 284 -3.28 14.65 18.00
C GLY A 284 -3.82 15.90 17.31
N THR A 285 -2.98 16.47 16.46
CA THR A 285 -3.34 17.57 15.56
C THR A 285 -3.00 17.19 14.13
N ILE A 286 -3.94 17.42 13.23
CA ILE A 286 -3.77 17.31 11.78
C ILE A 286 -3.61 18.71 11.21
N GLY A 287 -2.50 18.99 10.53
CA GLY A 287 -2.24 20.25 9.85
C GLY A 287 -2.23 20.06 8.33
N SER A 288 -2.97 20.88 7.61
CA SER A 288 -2.96 20.92 6.14
C SER A 288 -2.94 22.36 5.64
N SER A 289 -2.87 22.56 4.32
CA SER A 289 -2.98 23.88 3.68
C SER A 289 -4.29 24.61 4.03
N TRP A 290 -5.32 23.88 4.45
CA TRP A 290 -6.64 24.43 4.80
C TRP A 290 -6.77 24.83 6.28
N GLY A 291 -5.79 24.44 7.12
CA GLY A 291 -5.79 24.75 8.55
C GLY A 291 -5.39 23.55 9.42
N LYS A 292 -5.60 23.70 10.73
CA LYS A 292 -5.31 22.67 11.74
C LYS A 292 -6.59 22.16 12.39
N SER A 293 -6.65 20.86 12.63
CA SER A 293 -7.78 20.15 13.24
C SER A 293 -7.29 19.26 14.37
N LYS A 294 -8.04 19.20 15.48
CA LYS A 294 -7.77 18.22 16.55
C LYS A 294 -8.36 16.87 16.16
N ILE A 295 -7.61 15.80 16.42
CA ILE A 295 -8.07 14.42 16.23
C ILE A 295 -7.93 13.62 17.52
N MET A 296 -8.96 12.83 17.82
CA MET A 296 -8.94 11.81 18.87
C MET A 296 -8.79 10.44 18.22
N ILE A 297 -7.62 9.83 18.36
CA ILE A 297 -7.24 8.58 17.71
C ILE A 297 -7.67 7.41 18.58
N ARG A 298 -8.48 6.49 18.02
CA ARG A 298 -8.98 5.29 18.72
C ARG A 298 -8.36 3.99 18.21
N GLU A 299 -7.92 3.99 16.97
CA GLU A 299 -7.31 2.84 16.32
C GLU A 299 -5.97 3.25 15.72
N LEU A 300 -4.93 2.46 15.93
CA LEU A 300 -3.59 2.79 15.48
C LEU A 300 -2.80 1.53 15.10
N SER A 301 -1.87 1.73 14.18
CA SER A 301 -0.90 0.76 13.69
C SER A 301 0.37 1.52 13.31
N LEU A 302 1.45 0.80 13.01
CA LEU A 302 2.68 1.40 12.52
C LEU A 302 2.52 2.11 11.16
N GLY A 303 1.49 1.76 10.39
CA GLY A 303 1.21 2.34 9.07
C GLY A 303 0.12 3.41 9.09
N GLY A 304 -0.45 3.76 10.24
CA GLY A 304 -1.54 4.74 10.33
C GLY A 304 -2.66 4.30 11.26
N GLY A 305 -3.80 4.98 11.20
CA GLY A 305 -4.85 4.83 12.19
C GLY A 305 -6.18 5.44 11.78
N MET A 306 -7.06 5.54 12.77
CA MET A 306 -8.37 6.17 12.62
C MET A 306 -8.75 6.89 13.90
N GLY A 307 -9.39 8.05 13.73
CA GLY A 307 -9.89 8.86 14.81
C GLY A 307 -11.09 9.71 14.42
N THR A 308 -11.56 10.47 15.39
CA THR A 308 -12.67 11.42 15.22
C THR A 308 -12.16 12.85 15.35
N LYS A 309 -12.72 13.75 14.54
CA LYS A 309 -12.52 15.19 14.66
C LYS A 309 -13.85 15.88 14.95
N GLU A 310 -13.81 16.97 15.69
CA GLU A 310 -15.03 17.71 16.09
C GLU A 310 -15.33 18.89 15.16
N ASP A 311 -14.39 19.27 14.29
CA ASP A 311 -14.56 20.41 13.40
C ASP A 311 -15.05 20.03 12.00
N ASN A 312 -15.51 21.04 11.27
CA ASN A 312 -15.86 20.94 9.85
C ASN A 312 -14.66 21.23 8.93
N LEU A 313 -13.42 21.19 9.43
CA LEU A 313 -12.25 21.53 8.61
C LEU A 313 -12.21 20.59 7.39
N ARG A 314 -12.21 21.19 6.20
CA ARG A 314 -11.98 20.47 4.96
C ARG A 314 -10.53 20.03 4.97
N ILE A 315 -10.28 18.78 5.33
CA ILE A 315 -8.94 18.24 5.20
C ILE A 315 -8.74 17.78 3.77
N GLY A 316 -7.63 18.17 3.17
CA GLY A 316 -7.20 17.68 1.86
C GLY A 316 -6.95 16.17 1.89
N SER A 317 -6.38 15.65 0.80
CA SER A 317 -5.93 14.25 0.77
C SER A 317 -4.73 13.98 1.68
N GLU A 318 -4.07 15.02 2.19
CA GLU A 318 -2.78 14.91 2.87
C GLU A 318 -2.65 15.93 3.98
N ALA A 319 -1.85 15.58 4.99
CA ALA A 319 -1.61 16.43 6.14
C ALA A 319 -0.36 16.01 6.93
N ASP A 320 0.09 16.91 7.79
CA ASP A 320 1.00 16.62 8.88
C ASP A 320 0.21 16.17 10.10
N LEU A 321 0.58 15.03 10.67
CA LEU A 321 0.03 14.50 11.90
C LEU A 321 1.04 14.67 13.03
N GLU A 322 0.60 15.27 14.12
CA GLU A 322 1.35 15.33 15.38
C GLU A 322 0.53 14.66 16.50
N ILE A 323 1.00 13.52 17.02
CA ILE A 323 0.37 12.80 18.13
C ILE A 323 1.09 13.18 19.43
N SER A 324 0.33 13.60 20.45
CA SER A 324 0.88 13.99 21.75
C SER A 324 0.98 12.78 22.69
N LEU A 325 2.19 12.47 23.18
CA LEU A 325 2.44 11.40 24.15
C LEU A 325 2.63 11.94 25.59
N GLY A 326 2.40 13.24 25.79
CA GLY A 326 2.64 13.96 27.05
C GLY A 326 3.06 15.40 26.77
N MET A 327 3.57 16.11 27.79
CA MET A 327 3.88 17.55 27.67
C MET A 327 5.01 17.88 26.68
N ARG A 328 5.98 16.98 26.45
CA ARG A 328 7.17 17.25 25.61
C ARG A 328 7.43 16.22 24.51
N SER A 329 6.75 15.07 24.54
CA SER A 329 6.99 13.99 23.57
C SER A 329 5.89 13.96 22.51
N LYS A 330 6.31 13.96 21.25
CA LYS A 330 5.44 14.02 20.08
C LYS A 330 5.89 13.01 19.04
N ILE A 331 4.94 12.36 18.37
CA ILE A 331 5.16 11.58 17.15
C ILE A 331 4.76 12.47 15.98
N ARG A 332 5.64 12.61 14.98
CA ARG A 332 5.37 13.38 13.77
C ARG A 332 5.36 12.47 12.55
N ALA A 333 4.38 12.69 11.68
CA ALA A 333 4.25 11.94 10.43
C ALA A 333 3.60 12.80 9.35
N HIS A 334 3.98 12.56 8.10
CA HIS A 334 3.17 12.97 6.95
C HIS A 334 2.19 11.84 6.65
N VAL A 335 0.93 12.20 6.45
CA VAL A 335 -0.15 11.22 6.28
C VAL A 335 -1.02 11.52 5.06
N LEU A 336 -1.50 10.45 4.43
CA LEU A 336 -2.65 10.50 3.52
C LEU A 336 -3.93 10.30 4.34
N LEU A 337 -4.92 11.14 4.09
CA LEU A 337 -6.20 11.09 4.78
C LEU A 337 -7.23 10.36 3.93
N ARG A 338 -7.91 9.40 4.56
CA ARG A 338 -8.99 8.61 3.98
C ARG A 338 -10.24 8.90 4.81
N ARG A 339 -11.18 9.67 4.26
CA ARG A 339 -12.45 9.94 4.96
C ARG A 339 -13.27 8.64 5.03
N ALA A 340 -13.64 8.24 6.25
CA ALA A 340 -14.48 7.06 6.46
C ALA A 340 -15.96 7.46 6.57
N ARG A 341 -16.26 8.49 7.37
CA ARG A 341 -17.62 9.02 7.60
C ARG A 341 -17.58 10.52 7.87
N VAL A 342 -18.75 11.12 8.12
CA VAL A 342 -18.83 12.46 8.73
C VAL A 342 -18.10 12.39 10.07
N ASN A 343 -17.08 13.22 10.25
CA ASN A 343 -16.22 13.32 11.45
C ASN A 343 -15.25 12.16 11.74
N GLU A 344 -15.34 11.02 11.04
CA GLU A 344 -14.32 9.96 11.12
C GLU A 344 -13.26 10.11 10.03
N VAL A 345 -12.00 10.13 10.46
CA VAL A 345 -10.83 10.27 9.59
C VAL A 345 -9.91 9.07 9.81
N GLY A 346 -9.77 8.27 8.76
CA GLY A 346 -8.65 7.35 8.62
C GLY A 346 -7.43 8.08 8.08
N PHE A 347 -6.24 7.64 8.46
CA PHE A 347 -4.99 8.17 7.94
C PHE A 347 -3.96 7.06 7.74
N GLU A 348 -3.10 7.25 6.77
CA GLU A 348 -2.01 6.35 6.40
C GLU A 348 -0.68 7.10 6.46
N ILE A 349 0.29 6.57 7.18
CA ILE A 349 1.61 7.20 7.36
C ILE A 349 2.45 6.92 6.11
N VAL A 350 2.65 7.97 5.33
CA VAL A 350 3.47 7.93 4.11
C VAL A 350 4.91 8.36 4.37
N ASN A 351 5.19 9.11 5.43
CA ASN A 351 6.55 9.41 5.83
C ASN A 351 6.64 9.76 7.32
N THR A 352 7.74 9.41 7.98
CA THR A 352 8.03 9.75 9.38
C THR A 352 9.52 9.54 9.66
N ASP A 353 10.08 10.28 10.61
CA ASP A 353 11.43 10.03 11.07
C ASP A 353 11.50 8.77 11.97
N LEU A 354 12.70 8.19 12.11
CA LEU A 354 12.88 6.94 12.85
C LEU A 354 12.57 7.05 14.35
N GLU A 355 12.72 8.22 14.94
CA GLU A 355 12.46 8.47 16.35
C GLU A 355 10.95 8.56 16.62
N SER A 356 10.20 9.24 15.75
CA SER A 356 8.74 9.26 15.74
C SER A 356 8.17 7.86 15.52
N ARG A 357 8.73 7.09 14.57
CA ARG A 357 8.33 5.71 14.29
C ARG A 357 8.61 4.75 15.46
N TYR A 358 9.72 4.97 16.17
CA TYR A 358 10.06 4.24 17.39
C TYR A 358 9.12 4.57 18.56
N LYS A 359 8.82 5.85 18.78
CA LYS A 359 7.82 6.29 19.78
C LYS A 359 6.43 5.71 19.50
N LEU A 360 6.03 5.67 18.23
CA LEU A 360 4.78 5.03 17.81
C LEU A 360 4.78 3.55 18.19
N ARG A 361 5.86 2.81 17.91
CA ARG A 361 6.01 1.42 18.31
C ARG A 361 5.87 1.23 19.82
N ARG A 362 6.46 2.10 20.63
CA ARG A 362 6.34 2.03 22.09
C ARG A 362 4.91 2.25 22.58
N LEU A 363 4.22 3.26 22.05
CA LEU A 363 2.80 3.49 22.33
C LEU A 363 1.95 2.24 22.02
N LEU A 364 2.24 1.60 20.89
CA LEU A 364 1.56 0.38 20.46
C LEU A 364 1.87 -0.84 21.36
N ALA A 365 3.13 -1.00 21.78
CA ALA A 365 3.54 -2.06 22.70
C ALA A 365 2.87 -1.90 24.08
N GLU A 366 2.76 -0.68 24.58
CA GLU A 366 2.01 -0.37 25.82
C GLU A 366 0.52 -0.71 25.68
N ALA A 367 -0.10 -0.38 24.55
CA ALA A 367 -1.49 -0.72 24.27
C ALA A 367 -1.73 -2.24 24.20
N LEU A 368 -0.81 -3.00 23.59
CA LEU A 368 -0.87 -4.45 23.52
C LEU A 368 -0.82 -5.09 24.92
N ASN A 369 0.08 -4.62 25.78
CA ASN A 369 0.21 -5.11 27.15
C ASN A 369 -0.98 -4.76 28.05
N ALA A 370 -1.73 -3.70 27.73
CA ALA A 370 -2.94 -3.30 28.45
C ALA A 370 -4.21 -4.09 28.03
N ALA A 371 -4.19 -4.75 26.86
CA ALA A 371 -5.35 -5.48 26.32
C ALA A 371 -5.91 -6.61 27.23
N PRO A 372 -5.12 -7.37 28.02
CA PRO A 372 -5.65 -8.40 28.91
C PRO A 372 -6.53 -7.87 30.05
N GLN A 373 -6.43 -6.58 30.40
CA GLN A 373 -7.18 -5.99 31.53
C GLN A 373 -8.57 -5.46 31.14
N ASN A 374 -8.90 -5.42 29.84
CA ASN A 374 -10.12 -4.77 29.33
C ASN A 374 -11.19 -5.74 28.79
N LYS A 375 -11.13 -7.04 29.11
CA LYS A 375 -12.20 -8.03 28.81
C LYS A 375 -13.49 -7.83 29.64
N GLY A 376 -13.87 -6.57 29.90
CA GLY A 376 -15.08 -6.20 30.65
C GLY A 376 -16.01 -5.24 29.93
N HIS A 377 -15.69 -4.81 28.70
CA HIS A 377 -16.61 -4.01 27.87
C HIS A 377 -16.76 -4.64 26.49
N GLU A 378 -17.68 -5.60 26.39
CA GLU A 378 -18.27 -6.01 25.12
C GLU A 378 -18.99 -4.81 24.51
N TRP A 379 -18.42 -4.22 23.47
CA TRP A 379 -19.15 -3.33 22.57
C TRP A 379 -19.69 -4.16 21.41
N GLY A 380 -21.03 -4.29 21.35
CA GLY A 380 -21.79 -4.89 20.25
C GLY A 380 -21.79 -4.06 18.96
N GLY A 381 -20.65 -3.98 18.29
CA GLY A 381 -20.50 -3.35 16.99
C GLY A 381 -20.51 -4.38 15.86
N GLU A 382 -21.68 -4.92 15.52
CA GLU A 382 -21.82 -5.72 14.31
C GLU A 382 -21.36 -4.91 13.09
N ARG A 383 -20.30 -5.40 12.41
CA ARG A 383 -20.04 -5.03 11.02
C ARG A 383 -21.16 -5.64 10.19
N LYS A 384 -22.11 -4.81 9.72
CA LYS A 384 -22.88 -5.17 8.53
C LYS A 384 -21.94 -5.11 7.33
N VAL A 385 -21.96 -6.22 6.59
CA VAL A 385 -21.16 -6.57 5.40
C VAL A 385 -21.17 -5.47 4.36
#